data_AF-A0A9X8GSX7-F1
#
_entry.id   AF-A0A9X8GSX7-F1
#
_cell.length_a   1.000
_cell.length_b   1.000
_cell.length_c   1.000
_cell.angle_alpha   90.00
_cell.angle_beta   90.00
_cell.angle_gamma   90.00
#
_symmetry.space_group_name_H-M   'P 1'
#
loop_
_entity.id
_entity.type
_entity.pdbx_description
1 polymer ?
#
loop_
_entity_poly.entity_id
_entity_poly.type
_entity_poly.pdbx_seq_one_letter_code
_entity_poly.pdbx_strand_id
1 'polypeptide(L)'
;MNSQTFTRFPADLLHGLRAAARAAIRVGAVGAVMTVGTATAPSAAAQILESAPQVHVVVALVDNASQGIVPVPAAIGNGDDAASNLYWGAAYGLKTFLSKAPGWRRTGCQSDVTDSILERCEFVWGKDKLRLTAEAWRGRHIDRAMQAFMTQAATPPKTANRRELVMFVGHDGLMDAVHANLPAQFPRGTPHGKKAAVLACLSDRFFSKHLLAAGATPVVTTFSLMAPEGYVVEAVARTFAGSDSQADEKALRRAAGDAYAKYQKLKPRAGRRVFGTD
;
A
#
# COMPACT_ATOMS: atom_id res chain seq x y z
N MET A 1 28.56 -18.82 -42.49
CA MET A 1 28.23 -19.80 -43.54
C MET A 1 28.26 -21.20 -42.94
N ASN A 2 27.10 -21.71 -42.54
CA ASN A 2 26.68 -23.10 -42.74
C ASN A 2 25.28 -23.27 -42.17
N SER A 3 24.38 -23.66 -43.06
CA SER A 3 22.96 -23.92 -42.85
C SER A 3 22.74 -25.08 -41.89
N GLN A 4 21.62 -25.05 -41.15
CA GLN A 4 20.67 -26.17 -41.19
C GLN A 4 19.29 -25.74 -40.66
N THR A 5 18.36 -25.79 -41.59
CA THR A 5 16.91 -25.61 -41.52
C THR A 5 16.28 -26.92 -41.06
N PHE A 6 15.22 -26.88 -40.24
CA PHE A 6 14.21 -27.94 -40.27
C PHE A 6 12.80 -27.35 -40.12
N THR A 7 12.05 -27.48 -41.21
CA THR A 7 10.64 -27.16 -41.37
C THR A 7 9.81 -28.45 -41.33
N ARG A 8 8.66 -28.37 -40.63
CA ARG A 8 7.34 -29.02 -40.83
C ARG A 8 7.22 -30.29 -41.67
N PHE A 9 6.37 -31.22 -41.21
CA PHE A 9 5.34 -31.89 -42.03
C PHE A 9 4.02 -32.13 -41.23
N PRO A 10 2.86 -32.33 -41.91
CA PRO A 10 1.50 -32.12 -41.37
C PRO A 10 0.54 -33.35 -41.43
N ALA A 11 -0.71 -33.09 -41.02
CA ALA A 11 -2.02 -33.55 -41.57
C ALA A 11 -2.73 -34.83 -41.04
N ASP A 12 -4.00 -34.57 -40.66
CA ASP A 12 -5.26 -35.32 -40.84
C ASP A 12 -5.48 -36.73 -40.27
N LEU A 13 -6.60 -36.91 -39.54
CA LEU A 13 -7.75 -37.69 -40.04
C LEU A 13 -9.01 -37.53 -39.15
N LEU A 14 -10.10 -37.07 -39.79
CA LEU A 14 -11.51 -37.21 -39.37
C LEU A 14 -12.08 -38.55 -39.90
N HIS A 15 -13.14 -39.06 -39.26
CA HIS A 15 -14.21 -40.02 -39.66
C HIS A 15 -14.46 -41.02 -38.49
N GLY A 16 -15.67 -41.38 -38.07
CA GLY A 16 -17.04 -41.08 -38.48
C GLY A 16 -18.03 -41.99 -37.73
N LEU A 17 -19.32 -41.68 -37.88
CA LEU A 17 -20.52 -42.56 -37.80
C LEU A 17 -21.10 -43.02 -36.44
N ARG A 18 -22.18 -42.29 -36.06
CA ARG A 18 -23.58 -42.73 -35.84
C ARG A 18 -23.83 -44.13 -35.23
N ALA A 19 -24.55 -44.12 -34.10
CA ALA A 19 -25.66 -45.05 -33.86
C ALA A 19 -26.78 -44.32 -33.10
N ALA A 20 -28.01 -44.48 -33.60
CA ALA A 20 -29.23 -43.90 -33.06
C ALA A 20 -29.91 -44.89 -32.10
N ALA A 21 -30.50 -44.39 -31.01
CA ALA A 21 -31.59 -45.06 -30.32
C ALA A 21 -32.58 -44.02 -29.78
N ARG A 22 -33.79 -44.03 -30.33
CA ARG A 22 -34.95 -43.30 -29.84
C ARG A 22 -35.51 -44.00 -28.60
N ALA A 23 -35.84 -43.26 -27.55
CA ALA A 23 -36.91 -43.66 -26.64
C ALA A 23 -37.48 -42.47 -25.86
N ALA A 24 -38.78 -42.27 -26.08
CA ALA A 24 -39.80 -41.73 -25.18
C ALA A 24 -39.59 -40.35 -24.51
N ILE A 25 -40.37 -39.39 -25.03
CA ILE A 25 -40.81 -38.19 -24.30
C ILE A 25 -41.58 -38.64 -23.06
N ARG A 26 -41.03 -38.36 -21.87
CA ARG A 26 -41.82 -38.21 -20.64
C ARG A 26 -41.79 -36.73 -20.26
N VAL A 27 -42.95 -36.08 -20.36
CA VAL A 27 -43.19 -34.78 -19.75
C VAL A 27 -43.17 -34.99 -18.24
N GLY A 28 -42.00 -34.86 -17.64
CA GLY A 28 -41.83 -34.73 -16.20
C GLY A 28 -41.85 -33.25 -15.86
N ALA A 29 -42.80 -32.83 -15.03
CA ALA A 29 -42.83 -31.49 -14.47
C ALA A 29 -41.47 -31.20 -13.80
N VAL A 30 -40.69 -30.29 -14.38
CA VAL A 30 -39.49 -29.75 -13.74
C VAL A 30 -39.98 -28.81 -12.65
N GLY A 31 -40.21 -29.35 -11.45
CA GLY A 31 -40.24 -28.54 -10.24
C GLY A 31 -38.89 -27.87 -10.12
N ALA A 32 -38.86 -26.55 -10.27
CA ALA A 32 -37.71 -25.74 -9.92
C ALA A 32 -37.46 -25.90 -8.42
N VAL A 33 -36.59 -26.85 -8.05
CA VAL A 33 -36.02 -26.91 -6.71
C VAL A 33 -35.08 -25.71 -6.64
N MET A 34 -35.58 -24.58 -6.13
CA MET A 34 -34.73 -23.53 -5.62
C MET A 34 -33.94 -24.14 -4.45
N THR A 35 -32.72 -24.59 -4.73
CA THR A 35 -31.74 -24.83 -3.68
C THR A 35 -31.46 -23.48 -3.06
N VAL A 36 -32.16 -23.16 -1.97
CA VAL A 36 -31.79 -22.09 -1.06
C VAL A 36 -30.44 -22.51 -0.47
N GLY A 37 -29.37 -22.10 -1.13
CA GLY A 37 -28.02 -22.24 -0.59
C GLY A 37 -27.97 -21.44 0.70
N THR A 38 -27.94 -22.13 1.83
CA THR A 38 -27.69 -21.50 3.12
C THR A 38 -26.28 -20.93 3.07
N ALA A 39 -26.17 -19.62 2.84
CA ALA A 39 -24.92 -18.91 3.02
C ALA A 39 -24.53 -19.04 4.50
N THR A 40 -23.62 -19.97 4.79
CA THR A 40 -23.07 -20.14 6.13
C THR A 40 -22.33 -18.86 6.51
N ALA A 41 -22.80 -18.20 7.58
CA ALA A 41 -22.14 -17.02 8.10
C ALA A 41 -20.66 -17.32 8.41
N PRO A 42 -19.73 -16.38 8.12
CA PRO A 42 -18.31 -16.61 8.37
C PRO A 42 -18.06 -16.90 9.85
N SER A 43 -17.14 -17.82 10.13
CA SER A 43 -16.68 -18.15 11.49
C SER A 43 -16.22 -16.90 12.25
N ALA A 44 -16.36 -16.88 13.58
CA ALA A 44 -15.87 -15.78 14.43
C ALA A 44 -14.38 -15.45 14.16
N ALA A 45 -13.55 -16.46 13.86
CA ALA A 45 -12.15 -16.24 13.49
C ALA A 45 -12.00 -15.54 12.12
N ALA A 46 -12.87 -15.87 11.15
CA ALA A 46 -12.89 -15.20 9.85
C ALA A 46 -13.41 -13.75 9.95
N GLN A 47 -14.42 -13.52 10.80
CA GLN A 47 -14.94 -12.17 11.09
C GLN A 47 -13.91 -11.29 11.82
N ILE A 48 -13.12 -11.86 12.73
CA ILE A 48 -12.00 -11.17 13.39
C ILE A 48 -10.91 -10.80 12.37
N LEU A 49 -10.58 -11.72 11.45
CA LEU A 49 -9.61 -11.43 10.39
C LEU A 49 -10.10 -10.37 9.40
N GLU A 50 -11.41 -10.29 9.16
CA GLU A 50 -12.02 -9.30 8.25
C GLU A 50 -12.19 -7.92 8.88
N SER A 51 -12.29 -7.85 10.22
CA SER A 51 -12.38 -6.59 10.99
C SER A 51 -11.02 -6.06 11.44
N ALA A 52 -9.94 -6.83 11.32
CA ALA A 52 -8.59 -6.39 11.66
C ALA A 52 -8.22 -5.09 10.92
N PRO A 53 -7.65 -4.08 11.61
CA PRO A 53 -7.11 -2.87 11.00
C PRO A 53 -6.22 -3.17 9.80
N GLN A 54 -6.38 -2.36 8.75
CA GLN A 54 -5.65 -2.49 7.50
C GLN A 54 -4.84 -1.24 7.25
N VAL A 55 -3.57 -1.43 6.88
CA VAL A 55 -2.68 -0.35 6.47
C VAL A 55 -2.21 -0.61 5.05
N HIS A 56 -2.38 0.35 4.16
CA HIS A 56 -1.72 0.32 2.85
C HIS A 56 -0.61 1.37 2.83
N VAL A 57 0.59 0.99 2.41
CA VAL A 57 1.75 1.89 2.34
C VAL A 57 2.25 1.96 0.91
N VAL A 58 2.18 3.16 0.34
CA VAL A 58 2.79 3.53 -0.94
C VAL A 58 4.17 4.11 -0.65
N VAL A 59 5.23 3.40 -1.01
CA VAL A 59 6.61 3.87 -0.84
C VAL A 59 7.16 4.32 -2.19
N ALA A 60 7.32 5.63 -2.39
CA ALA A 60 8.04 6.15 -3.54
C ALA A 60 9.54 5.97 -3.31
N LEU A 61 10.18 5.06 -4.03
CA LEU A 61 11.61 4.78 -3.88
C LEU A 61 12.45 6.02 -4.19
N VAL A 62 13.55 6.21 -3.45
CA VAL A 62 14.51 7.30 -3.73
C VAL A 62 15.10 7.12 -5.12
N ASP A 63 15.13 8.18 -5.91
CA ASP A 63 15.80 8.18 -7.21
C ASP A 63 16.58 9.47 -7.43
N ASN A 64 17.91 9.39 -7.30
CA ASN A 64 18.81 10.51 -7.55
C ASN A 64 18.71 11.06 -8.98
N ALA A 65 18.28 10.24 -9.94
CA ALA A 65 18.29 10.62 -11.36
C ALA A 65 17.04 11.40 -11.76
N SER A 66 15.88 11.12 -11.14
CA SER A 66 14.59 11.63 -11.59
C SER A 66 13.88 12.56 -10.61
N GLN A 67 14.27 12.58 -9.34
CA GLN A 67 13.59 13.36 -8.30
C GLN A 67 14.37 14.64 -7.98
N GLY A 68 13.66 15.70 -7.58
CA GLY A 68 14.25 16.98 -7.15
C GLY A 68 14.93 16.94 -5.77
N ILE A 69 15.52 15.80 -5.40
CA ILE A 69 16.15 15.58 -4.09
C ILE A 69 17.60 16.03 -4.06
N VAL A 70 18.11 16.30 -2.86
CA VAL A 70 19.56 16.26 -2.63
C VAL A 70 20.02 14.81 -2.80
N PRO A 71 20.95 14.50 -3.72
CA PRO A 71 21.34 13.12 -3.97
C PRO A 71 21.85 12.42 -2.72
N VAL A 72 21.39 11.19 -2.52
CA VAL A 72 21.92 10.27 -1.50
C VAL A 72 23.03 9.40 -2.13
N PRO A 73 23.82 8.64 -1.35
CA PRO A 73 24.78 7.70 -1.93
C PRO A 73 24.15 6.78 -2.98
N ALA A 74 24.82 6.60 -4.12
CA ALA A 74 24.27 5.88 -5.28
C ALA A 74 23.76 4.47 -4.94
N ALA A 75 24.42 3.78 -4.00
CA ALA A 75 24.04 2.44 -3.54
C ALA A 75 22.66 2.37 -2.86
N ILE A 76 22.07 3.49 -2.45
CA ILE A 76 20.73 3.54 -1.80
C ILE A 76 19.80 4.54 -2.50
N GLY A 77 20.25 5.16 -3.59
CA GLY A 77 19.55 6.23 -4.33
C GLY A 77 19.09 5.84 -5.73
N ASN A 78 19.01 4.53 -6.02
CA ASN A 78 18.53 4.00 -7.29
C ASN A 78 17.04 3.63 -7.18
N GLY A 79 16.18 4.33 -7.93
CA GLY A 79 14.74 4.13 -7.94
C GLY A 79 14.28 2.82 -8.59
N ASP A 80 15.19 2.11 -9.25
CA ASP A 80 14.96 0.83 -9.92
C ASP A 80 15.48 -0.37 -9.12
N ASP A 81 16.15 -0.14 -7.99
CA ASP A 81 16.69 -1.19 -7.12
C ASP A 81 16.02 -1.17 -5.74
N ALA A 82 14.89 -1.88 -5.62
CA ALA A 82 14.18 -1.98 -4.35
C ALA A 82 15.03 -2.61 -3.23
N ALA A 83 15.94 -3.53 -3.54
CA ALA A 83 16.66 -4.32 -2.54
C ALA A 83 17.65 -3.47 -1.73
N SER A 84 18.22 -2.43 -2.34
CA SER A 84 19.15 -1.51 -1.68
C SER A 84 18.54 -0.14 -1.36
N ASN A 85 17.38 0.22 -1.92
CA ASN A 85 16.82 1.56 -1.81
C ASN A 85 16.63 2.04 -0.36
N LEU A 86 16.98 3.30 -0.10
CA LEU A 86 16.93 3.95 1.22
C LEU A 86 15.57 3.78 1.93
N TYR A 87 14.45 3.92 1.21
CA TYR A 87 13.11 3.86 1.82
C TYR A 87 12.52 2.46 1.88
N TRP A 88 13.18 1.45 1.32
CA TRP A 88 12.64 0.09 1.21
C TRP A 88 13.57 -1.02 1.73
N GLY A 89 14.65 -1.29 1.00
CA GLY A 89 15.54 -2.43 1.26
C GLY A 89 16.76 -2.11 2.11
N ALA A 90 17.16 -0.84 2.21
CA ALA A 90 18.24 -0.40 3.10
C ALA A 90 17.91 -0.65 4.59
N ALA A 91 18.90 -0.45 5.47
CA ALA A 91 18.82 -0.74 6.90
C ALA A 91 17.50 -0.35 7.60
N TYR A 92 17.07 0.91 7.45
CA TYR A 92 15.81 1.43 7.99
C TYR A 92 14.70 1.56 6.95
N GLY A 93 14.92 1.06 5.73
CA GLY A 93 13.87 0.98 4.71
C GLY A 93 12.72 0.10 5.19
N LEU A 94 11.51 0.39 4.71
CA LEU A 94 10.27 -0.17 5.26
C LEU A 94 10.27 -1.70 5.33
N LYS A 95 10.57 -2.38 4.22
CA LYS A 95 10.58 -3.84 4.15
C LYS A 95 11.61 -4.42 5.11
N THR A 96 12.82 -3.89 5.11
CA THR A 96 13.92 -4.39 5.96
C THR A 96 13.62 -4.16 7.44
N PHE A 97 13.08 -3.00 7.78
CA PHE A 97 12.73 -2.64 9.14
C PHE A 97 11.60 -3.52 9.69
N LEU A 98 10.46 -3.61 9.00
CA LEU A 98 9.32 -4.43 9.44
C LEU A 98 9.66 -5.92 9.49
N SER A 99 10.54 -6.42 8.62
CA SER A 99 10.98 -7.82 8.65
C SER A 99 11.77 -8.18 9.92
N LYS A 100 12.32 -7.19 10.63
CA LYS A 100 13.12 -7.36 11.85
C LYS A 100 12.39 -6.84 13.11
N ALA A 101 11.33 -6.06 12.94
CA ALA A 101 10.63 -5.42 14.04
C ALA A 101 9.88 -6.45 14.92
N PRO A 102 9.94 -6.35 16.27
CA PRO A 102 9.27 -7.28 17.16
C PRO A 102 7.75 -7.35 16.93
N GLY A 103 7.22 -8.58 16.88
CA GLY A 103 5.79 -8.83 16.70
C GLY A 103 5.29 -8.72 15.27
N TRP A 104 6.13 -8.28 14.33
CA TRP A 104 5.84 -8.27 12.90
C TRP A 104 6.27 -9.58 12.24
N ARG A 105 5.50 -10.03 11.25
CA ARG A 105 5.82 -11.17 10.41
C ARG A 105 5.44 -10.86 8.98
N ARG A 106 6.37 -11.10 8.06
CA ARG A 106 6.12 -11.00 6.61
C ARG A 106 5.40 -12.26 6.13
N THR A 107 4.24 -12.09 5.51
CA THR A 107 3.42 -13.21 4.99
C THR A 107 3.70 -13.52 3.53
N GLY A 108 4.16 -12.54 2.76
CA GLY A 108 4.55 -12.73 1.36
C GLY A 108 5.24 -11.50 0.79
N CYS A 109 5.98 -11.70 -0.29
CA CYS A 109 6.44 -10.62 -1.18
C CYS A 109 6.33 -11.11 -2.62
N GLN A 110 5.90 -10.22 -3.49
CA GLN A 110 5.86 -10.41 -4.93
C GLN A 110 6.75 -9.35 -5.57
N SER A 111 7.68 -9.78 -6.42
CA SER A 111 8.50 -8.91 -7.28
C SER A 111 7.82 -8.69 -8.63
N ASP A 112 8.25 -7.66 -9.35
CA ASP A 112 7.80 -7.33 -10.71
C ASP A 112 6.27 -7.24 -10.84
N VAL A 113 5.65 -6.57 -9.87
CA VAL A 113 4.18 -6.49 -9.74
C VAL A 113 3.58 -5.75 -10.94
N THR A 114 4.17 -4.62 -11.31
CA THR A 114 3.87 -3.87 -12.53
C THR A 114 5.11 -3.10 -12.99
N ASP A 115 5.05 -2.44 -14.15
CA ASP A 115 6.11 -1.50 -14.57
C ASP A 115 6.41 -0.40 -13.53
N SER A 116 5.40 0.00 -12.74
CA SER A 116 5.54 1.04 -11.71
C SER A 116 5.78 0.53 -10.29
N ILE A 117 5.47 -0.74 -10.00
CA ILE A 117 5.60 -1.33 -8.66
C ILE A 117 6.59 -2.48 -8.75
N LEU A 118 7.77 -2.29 -8.18
CA LEU A 118 8.86 -3.26 -8.22
C LEU A 118 8.61 -4.43 -7.26
N GLU A 119 8.03 -4.13 -6.10
CA GLU A 119 7.78 -5.14 -5.09
C GLU A 119 6.53 -4.78 -4.28
N ARG A 120 5.72 -5.78 -3.94
CA ARG A 120 4.63 -5.69 -2.97
C ARG A 120 4.87 -6.71 -1.88
N CYS A 121 4.90 -6.29 -0.63
CA CYS A 121 5.04 -7.17 0.52
C CYS A 121 3.84 -7.04 1.46
N GLU A 122 3.46 -8.16 2.05
CA GLU A 122 2.41 -8.25 3.06
C GLU A 122 3.01 -8.59 4.43
N PHE A 123 2.51 -7.92 5.45
CA PHE A 123 2.92 -8.09 6.84
C PHE A 123 1.70 -8.19 7.75
N VAL A 124 1.89 -8.91 8.85
CA VAL A 124 0.94 -8.96 9.96
C VAL A 124 1.64 -8.64 11.27
N TRP A 125 0.90 -8.06 12.22
CA TRP A 125 1.41 -7.75 13.55
C TRP A 125 0.51 -8.29 14.67
N GLY A 126 1.13 -8.72 15.77
CA GLY A 126 0.44 -8.95 17.04
C GLY A 126 -0.58 -10.09 17.05
N LYS A 127 -0.31 -11.19 16.34
CA LYS A 127 -1.25 -12.30 16.06
C LYS A 127 -2.44 -11.85 15.20
N ASP A 128 -2.12 -11.29 14.03
CA ASP A 128 -3.09 -10.83 13.02
C ASP A 128 -4.04 -9.72 13.48
N LYS A 129 -3.63 -8.95 14.51
CA LYS A 129 -4.34 -7.74 14.98
C LYS A 129 -4.23 -6.55 14.02
N LEU A 130 -3.34 -6.64 13.05
CA LEU A 130 -3.09 -5.63 12.03
C LEU A 130 -2.56 -6.33 10.78
N ARG A 131 -3.07 -5.94 9.62
CA ARG A 131 -2.53 -6.31 8.31
C ARG A 131 -1.97 -5.07 7.63
N LEU A 132 -0.81 -5.20 7.01
CA LEU A 132 -0.15 -4.12 6.29
C LEU A 132 0.30 -4.63 4.92
N THR A 133 -0.16 -3.96 3.86
CA THR A 133 0.33 -4.14 2.50
C THR A 133 1.22 -2.96 2.15
N ALA A 134 2.44 -3.22 1.72
CA ALA A 134 3.39 -2.18 1.33
C ALA A 134 3.85 -2.40 -0.10
N GLU A 135 3.98 -1.31 -0.86
CA GLU A 135 4.37 -1.32 -2.26
C GLU A 135 5.58 -0.41 -2.48
N ALA A 136 6.63 -0.96 -3.10
CA ALA A 136 7.81 -0.25 -3.57
C ALA A 136 7.56 0.29 -4.97
N TRP A 137 7.20 1.57 -5.06
CA TRP A 137 6.98 2.27 -6.31
C TRP A 137 8.29 2.77 -6.89
N ARG A 138 8.53 2.43 -8.15
CA ARG A 138 9.71 2.82 -8.90
C ARG A 138 9.92 4.33 -8.83
N GLY A 139 11.13 4.77 -8.48
CA GLY A 139 11.36 6.17 -8.09
C GLY A 139 11.08 7.20 -9.19
N ARG A 140 11.35 6.86 -10.46
CA ARG A 140 10.94 7.67 -11.63
C ARG A 140 9.43 7.83 -11.83
N HIS A 141 8.61 7.03 -11.16
CA HIS A 141 7.14 7.09 -11.22
C HIS A 141 6.54 7.66 -9.93
N ILE A 142 7.23 8.60 -9.27
CA ILE A 142 6.74 9.25 -8.05
C ILE A 142 5.40 9.98 -8.26
N ASP A 143 5.17 10.53 -9.46
CA ASP A 143 3.90 11.11 -9.87
C ASP A 143 2.75 10.08 -9.80
N ARG A 144 2.96 8.88 -10.35
CA ARG A 144 1.99 7.78 -10.31
C ARG A 144 1.83 7.24 -8.90
N ALA A 145 2.89 7.18 -8.11
CA ALA A 145 2.82 6.79 -6.70
C ALA A 145 1.93 7.77 -5.89
N MET A 146 2.12 9.07 -6.07
CA MET A 146 1.28 10.09 -5.43
C MET A 146 -0.18 10.00 -5.91
N GLN A 147 -0.43 9.78 -7.20
CA GLN A 147 -1.79 9.55 -7.71
C GLN A 147 -2.43 8.31 -7.09
N ALA A 148 -1.72 7.17 -7.07
CA ALA A 148 -2.22 5.93 -6.48
C ALA A 148 -2.53 6.10 -4.99
N PHE A 149 -1.65 6.76 -4.24
CA PHE A 149 -1.89 7.13 -2.85
C PHE A 149 -3.16 7.97 -2.69
N MET A 150 -3.33 9.03 -3.49
CA MET A 150 -4.50 9.91 -3.43
C MET A 150 -5.79 9.19 -3.84
N THR A 151 -5.75 8.31 -4.83
CA THR A 151 -6.87 7.44 -5.21
C THR A 151 -7.28 6.51 -4.07
N GLN A 152 -6.32 5.89 -3.40
CA GLN A 152 -6.61 5.05 -2.24
C GLN A 152 -7.15 5.86 -1.05
N ALA A 153 -6.62 7.06 -0.83
CA ALA A 153 -7.11 7.97 0.20
C ALA A 153 -8.56 8.39 -0.07
N ALA A 154 -8.93 8.64 -1.33
CA ALA A 154 -10.29 9.00 -1.74
C ALA A 154 -11.30 7.83 -1.77
N THR A 155 -10.82 6.59 -1.65
CA THR A 155 -11.69 5.42 -1.65
C THR A 155 -12.23 5.22 -0.24
N PRO A 156 -13.55 5.21 0.01
CA PRO A 156 -14.10 4.92 1.33
C PRO A 156 -13.65 3.56 1.89
N PRO A 157 -13.66 3.36 3.23
CA PRO A 157 -13.39 2.05 3.82
C PRO A 157 -14.30 0.96 3.24
N LYS A 158 -13.78 -0.25 3.05
CA LYS A 158 -14.52 -1.33 2.37
C LYS A 158 -15.84 -1.70 3.06
N THR A 159 -15.89 -1.59 4.38
CA THR A 159 -17.10 -1.77 5.19
C THR A 159 -17.15 -0.72 6.30
N ALA A 160 -18.35 -0.41 6.81
CA ALA A 160 -18.53 0.62 7.84
C ALA A 160 -17.71 0.38 9.13
N ASN A 161 -17.41 -0.89 9.45
CA ASN A 161 -16.67 -1.29 10.65
C ASN A 161 -15.18 -1.54 10.41
N ARG A 162 -14.71 -1.49 9.15
CA ARG A 162 -13.32 -1.78 8.81
C ARG A 162 -12.46 -0.54 8.99
N ARG A 163 -11.44 -0.65 9.83
CA ARG A 163 -10.50 0.42 10.13
C ARG A 163 -9.39 0.42 9.09
N GLU A 164 -9.30 1.46 8.29
CA GLU A 164 -8.31 1.58 7.21
C GLU A 164 -7.46 2.85 7.35
N LEU A 165 -6.15 2.68 7.16
CA LEU A 165 -5.15 3.74 7.09
C LEU A 165 -4.36 3.58 5.78
N VAL A 166 -4.18 4.68 5.05
CA VAL A 166 -3.27 4.72 3.89
C VAL A 166 -2.08 5.61 4.23
N MET A 167 -0.88 5.23 3.82
CA MET A 167 0.36 5.96 4.08
C MET A 167 1.14 6.19 2.80
N PHE A 168 1.63 7.41 2.58
CA PHE A 168 2.66 7.71 1.60
C PHE A 168 4.00 7.88 2.31
N VAL A 169 5.07 7.32 1.74
CA VAL A 169 6.42 7.38 2.29
C VAL A 169 7.40 7.68 1.16
N GLY A 170 8.18 8.74 1.29
CA GLY A 170 9.26 9.04 0.36
C GLY A 170 9.56 10.53 0.21
N HIS A 171 10.15 10.88 -0.93
CA HIS A 171 10.29 12.29 -1.32
C HIS A 171 8.90 12.95 -1.47
N ASP A 172 8.80 14.23 -1.13
CA ASP A 172 7.60 15.01 -1.42
C ASP A 172 7.65 15.49 -2.87
N GLY A 173 7.13 14.69 -3.80
CA GLY A 173 7.12 15.06 -5.21
C GLY A 173 6.29 16.32 -5.50
N LEU A 174 5.39 16.77 -4.62
CA LEU A 174 4.69 18.05 -4.80
C LEU A 174 5.60 19.26 -4.57
N MET A 175 6.79 19.07 -3.99
CA MET A 175 7.84 20.08 -3.93
C MET A 175 8.55 20.27 -5.28
N ASP A 176 8.47 19.29 -6.19
CA ASP A 176 9.16 19.34 -7.47
C ASP A 176 8.35 20.16 -8.48
N ALA A 177 8.99 21.16 -9.10
CA ALA A 177 8.32 22.07 -10.04
C ALA A 177 7.67 21.34 -11.23
N VAL A 178 8.24 20.21 -11.66
CA VAL A 178 7.70 19.36 -12.74
C VAL A 178 6.33 18.75 -12.38
N HIS A 179 5.98 18.69 -11.09
CA HIS A 179 4.71 18.16 -10.61
C HIS A 179 3.71 19.25 -10.17
N ALA A 180 3.96 20.53 -10.48
CA ALA A 180 3.08 21.63 -10.08
C ALA A 180 1.61 21.47 -10.53
N ASN A 181 1.38 20.80 -11.67
CA ASN A 181 0.04 20.55 -12.22
C ASN A 181 -0.57 19.22 -11.77
N LEU A 182 0.19 18.36 -11.09
CA LEU A 182 -0.30 17.05 -10.63
C LEU A 182 -1.53 17.16 -9.72
N PRO A 183 -1.60 18.11 -8.75
CA PRO A 183 -2.72 18.16 -7.83
C PRO A 183 -4.07 18.46 -8.48
N ALA A 184 -4.10 19.00 -9.70
CA ALA A 184 -5.34 19.20 -10.46
C ALA A 184 -6.02 17.88 -10.83
N GLN A 185 -5.27 16.77 -10.83
CA GLN A 185 -5.75 15.43 -11.16
C GLN A 185 -6.16 14.63 -9.92
N PHE A 186 -5.91 15.16 -8.71
CA PHE A 186 -6.26 14.44 -7.49
C PHE A 186 -7.78 14.33 -7.31
N PRO A 187 -8.26 13.16 -6.87
CA PRO A 187 -9.67 12.93 -6.66
C PRO A 187 -10.24 13.88 -5.60
N ARG A 188 -11.53 14.18 -5.76
CA ARG A 188 -12.32 14.96 -4.79
C ARG A 188 -13.56 14.15 -4.43
N GLY A 189 -13.99 14.22 -3.18
CA GLY A 189 -15.07 13.39 -2.68
C GLY A 189 -15.71 13.94 -1.42
N THR A 190 -16.76 13.26 -0.96
CA THR A 190 -17.39 13.55 0.33
C THR A 190 -16.55 12.95 1.47
N PRO A 191 -16.55 13.56 2.67
CA PRO A 191 -15.86 13.00 3.83
C PRO A 191 -16.35 11.59 4.16
N HIS A 192 -15.42 10.64 4.28
CA HIS A 192 -15.73 9.23 4.57
C HIS A 192 -14.86 8.66 5.71
N GLY A 193 -14.01 9.47 6.33
CA GLY A 193 -13.30 9.12 7.56
C GLY A 193 -12.14 8.12 7.41
N LYS A 194 -11.70 7.81 6.18
CA LYS A 194 -10.46 7.03 5.98
C LYS A 194 -9.28 7.85 6.49
N LYS A 195 -8.44 7.24 7.35
CA LYS A 195 -7.24 7.92 7.87
C LYS A 195 -6.12 7.90 6.83
N ALA A 196 -5.38 8.98 6.72
CA ALA A 196 -4.24 9.11 5.82
C ALA A 196 -3.01 9.66 6.56
N ALA A 197 -1.83 9.12 6.24
CA ALA A 197 -0.55 9.63 6.73
C ALA A 197 0.41 9.89 5.57
N VAL A 198 1.27 10.90 5.71
CA VAL A 198 2.29 11.24 4.71
C VAL A 198 3.61 11.50 5.40
N LEU A 199 4.56 10.58 5.20
CA LEU A 199 5.93 10.68 5.64
C LEU A 199 6.78 11.16 4.47
N ALA A 200 6.87 12.48 4.33
CA ALA A 200 7.69 13.17 3.35
C ALA A 200 8.04 14.55 3.93
N CYS A 201 8.96 15.29 3.33
CA CYS A 201 9.34 16.63 3.78
C CYS A 201 8.19 17.64 3.65
N LEU A 202 7.88 18.41 4.70
CA LEU A 202 6.84 19.45 4.68
C LEU A 202 5.45 18.96 4.23
N SER A 203 5.14 17.68 4.44
CA SER A 203 3.98 17.04 3.83
C SER A 203 2.64 17.64 4.27
N ASP A 204 2.58 18.29 5.43
CA ASP A 204 1.37 19.00 5.85
C ASP A 204 1.00 20.13 4.88
N ARG A 205 2.00 20.93 4.49
CA ARG A 205 1.84 22.05 3.56
C ARG A 205 1.34 21.59 2.19
N PHE A 206 1.84 20.45 1.71
CA PHE A 206 1.61 20.00 0.35
C PHE A 206 0.43 19.05 0.21
N PHE A 207 0.18 18.15 1.17
CA PHE A 207 -0.85 17.11 1.04
C PHE A 207 -2.14 17.37 1.82
N SER A 208 -2.11 18.06 2.97
CA SER A 208 -3.27 18.09 3.89
C SER A 208 -4.55 18.60 3.23
N LYS A 209 -4.47 19.67 2.44
CA LYS A 209 -5.64 20.21 1.71
C LYS A 209 -6.20 19.24 0.67
N HIS A 210 -5.34 18.44 0.03
CA HIS A 210 -5.74 17.49 -0.99
C HIS A 210 -6.36 16.23 -0.36
N LEU A 211 -5.82 15.77 0.77
CA LEU A 211 -6.40 14.66 1.53
C LEU A 211 -7.80 15.00 2.04
N LEU A 212 -7.98 16.20 2.59
CA LEU A 212 -9.31 16.68 3.00
C LEU A 212 -10.27 16.79 1.80
N ALA A 213 -9.81 17.34 0.67
CA ALA A 213 -10.63 17.45 -0.53
C ALA A 213 -11.02 16.08 -1.12
N ALA A 214 -10.18 15.06 -0.94
CA ALA A 214 -10.43 13.68 -1.32
C ALA A 214 -11.45 12.96 -0.41
N GLY A 215 -11.81 13.54 0.74
CA GLY A 215 -12.71 12.92 1.73
C GLY A 215 -12.00 12.13 2.83
N ALA A 216 -10.67 12.09 2.81
CA ALA A 216 -9.82 11.45 3.82
C ALA A 216 -9.51 12.40 5.00
N THR A 217 -9.12 11.82 6.13
CA THR A 217 -8.67 12.54 7.32
C THR A 217 -7.14 12.43 7.44
N PRO A 218 -6.38 13.52 7.22
CA PRO A 218 -4.94 13.52 7.45
C PRO A 218 -4.65 13.43 8.95
N VAL A 219 -4.06 12.32 9.40
CA VAL A 219 -3.78 12.06 10.82
C VAL A 219 -2.31 12.19 11.20
N VAL A 220 -1.39 11.97 10.24
CA VAL A 220 0.05 12.16 10.45
C VAL A 220 0.64 12.81 9.21
N THR A 221 1.11 14.04 9.36
CA THR A 221 1.85 14.81 8.35
C THR A 221 3.08 15.43 9.00
N THR A 222 3.98 16.01 8.20
CA THR A 222 5.22 16.60 8.70
C THR A 222 5.25 18.11 8.46
N PHE A 223 5.89 18.81 9.39
CA PHE A 223 6.02 20.27 9.42
C PHE A 223 7.45 20.74 9.17
N SER A 224 8.37 19.82 8.90
CA SER A 224 9.78 20.08 8.60
C SER A 224 10.33 19.08 7.59
N LEU A 225 11.57 19.29 7.15
CA LEU A 225 12.34 18.26 6.45
C LEU A 225 12.57 17.07 7.38
N MET A 226 12.52 15.84 6.86
CA MET A 226 12.70 14.62 7.64
C MET A 226 13.09 13.42 6.78
N ALA A 227 13.70 12.39 7.39
CA ALA A 227 14.00 11.12 6.74
C ALA A 227 12.80 10.15 6.83
N PRO A 228 12.13 9.80 5.71
CA PRO A 228 10.90 9.00 5.72
C PRO A 228 11.19 7.50 5.79
N GLU A 229 11.59 7.04 6.97
CA GLU A 229 12.08 5.67 7.21
C GLU A 229 11.04 4.76 7.91
N GLY A 230 11.24 3.45 7.79
CA GLY A 230 10.30 2.41 8.20
C GLY A 230 9.97 2.39 9.70
N TYR A 231 10.83 2.92 10.57
CA TYR A 231 10.56 2.98 12.00
C TYR A 231 9.41 3.93 12.36
N VAL A 232 9.16 4.98 11.55
CA VAL A 232 8.00 5.86 11.76
C VAL A 232 6.74 5.16 11.31
N VAL A 233 6.79 4.47 10.16
CA VAL A 233 5.67 3.66 9.66
C VAL A 233 5.26 2.60 10.68
N GLU A 234 6.24 1.88 11.25
CA GLU A 234 5.99 0.88 12.29
C GLU A 234 5.27 1.47 13.49
N ALA A 235 5.76 2.60 14.01
CA ALA A 235 5.19 3.23 15.19
C ALA A 235 3.76 3.72 14.94
N VAL A 236 3.51 4.35 13.79
CA VAL A 236 2.18 4.81 13.38
C VAL A 236 1.23 3.63 13.18
N ALA A 237 1.64 2.60 12.45
CA ALA A 237 0.81 1.44 12.15
C ALA A 237 0.47 0.64 13.42
N ARG A 238 1.44 0.46 14.33
CA ARG A 238 1.23 -0.22 15.61
C ARG A 238 0.34 0.56 16.55
N THR A 239 0.51 1.88 16.64
CA THR A 239 -0.40 2.74 17.41
C THR A 239 -1.79 2.67 16.82
N PHE A 240 -1.93 2.75 15.48
CA PHE A 240 -3.20 2.61 14.80
C PHE A 240 -3.88 1.27 15.13
N ALA A 241 -3.16 0.15 15.19
CA ALA A 241 -3.76 -1.14 15.54
C ALA A 241 -4.52 -1.14 16.89
N GLY A 242 -3.97 -0.47 17.92
CA GLY A 242 -4.52 -0.45 19.28
C GLY A 242 -5.52 0.67 19.58
N SER A 243 -5.94 1.43 18.57
CA SER A 243 -6.54 2.75 18.73
C SER A 243 -8.03 2.76 18.32
N ASP A 244 -8.98 2.79 19.26
CA ASP A 244 -10.40 2.55 18.94
C ASP A 244 -11.25 3.83 18.71
N SER A 245 -10.68 5.04 18.59
CA SER A 245 -11.49 6.29 18.55
C SER A 245 -10.87 7.51 17.82
N GLN A 246 -11.56 8.65 17.76
CA GLN A 246 -11.00 9.92 17.23
C GLN A 246 -9.88 10.52 18.12
N ALA A 247 -9.74 10.08 19.38
CA ALA A 247 -8.63 10.48 20.28
C ALA A 247 -7.23 9.99 19.80
N ASP A 248 -7.19 9.26 18.68
CA ASP A 248 -6.03 8.62 18.08
C ASP A 248 -5.04 9.57 17.39
N GLU A 249 -5.46 10.72 16.88
CA GLU A 249 -4.57 11.53 16.02
C GLU A 249 -3.33 12.03 16.77
N LYS A 250 -3.53 12.61 17.96
CA LYS A 250 -2.43 13.04 18.82
C LYS A 250 -1.52 11.87 19.22
N ALA A 251 -2.10 10.69 19.48
CA ALA A 251 -1.35 9.49 19.80
C ALA A 251 -0.49 9.01 18.61
N LEU A 252 -1.04 9.02 17.39
CA LEU A 252 -0.34 8.66 16.15
C LEU A 252 0.82 9.62 15.89
N ARG A 253 0.58 10.93 15.97
CA ARG A 253 1.63 11.95 15.78
C ARG A 253 2.72 11.87 16.85
N ARG A 254 2.33 11.64 18.11
CA ARG A 254 3.29 11.45 19.21
C ARG A 254 4.13 10.19 19.01
N ALA A 255 3.52 9.07 18.60
CA ALA A 255 4.23 7.84 18.29
C ALA A 255 5.21 8.02 17.14
N ALA A 256 4.80 8.72 16.07
CA ALA A 256 5.67 9.09 14.96
C ALA A 256 6.87 9.93 15.44
N GLY A 257 6.61 10.98 16.23
CA GLY A 257 7.64 11.87 16.75
C GLY A 257 8.60 11.22 17.75
N ASP A 258 8.11 10.36 18.63
CA ASP A 258 8.94 9.61 19.59
C ASP A 258 9.83 8.59 18.86
N ALA A 259 9.30 7.89 17.85
CA ALA A 259 10.08 6.98 17.02
C ALA A 259 11.15 7.74 16.23
N TYR A 260 10.77 8.86 15.60
CA TYR A 260 11.71 9.71 14.87
C TYR A 260 12.82 10.25 15.77
N ALA A 261 12.47 10.76 16.96
CA ALA A 261 13.46 11.23 17.92
C ALA A 261 14.46 10.14 18.31
N LYS A 262 13.98 8.92 18.55
CA LYS A 262 14.82 7.77 18.92
C LYS A 262 15.86 7.45 17.83
N TYR A 263 15.41 7.26 16.60
CA TYR A 263 16.30 6.79 15.52
C TYR A 263 17.21 7.90 14.98
N GLN A 264 16.73 9.14 14.95
CA GLN A 264 17.50 10.31 14.53
C GLN A 264 18.35 10.91 15.67
N LYS A 265 18.35 10.28 16.85
CA LYS A 265 19.11 10.71 18.04
C LYS A 265 18.80 12.17 18.45
N LEU A 266 17.54 12.56 18.34
CA LEU A 266 17.05 13.89 18.71
C LEU A 266 16.47 13.87 20.13
N LYS A 267 16.40 15.05 20.76
CA LYS A 267 15.56 15.22 21.95
C LYS A 267 14.09 14.92 21.61
N PRO A 268 13.30 14.29 22.49
CA PRO A 268 11.91 13.91 22.20
C PRO A 268 11.06 15.07 21.63
N ARG A 269 11.17 16.26 22.25
CA ARG A 269 10.49 17.48 21.77
C ARG A 269 10.86 17.86 20.33
N ALA A 270 12.11 17.67 19.93
CA ALA A 270 12.56 17.99 18.58
C ALA A 270 11.95 17.01 17.55
N GLY A 271 11.92 15.71 17.85
CA GLY A 271 11.25 14.74 16.97
C GLY A 271 9.74 14.93 16.89
N ARG A 272 9.08 15.27 18.01
CA ARG A 272 7.63 15.57 18.04
C ARG A 272 7.24 16.80 17.22
N ARG A 273 8.08 17.84 17.23
CA ARG A 273 7.86 19.05 16.41
C ARG A 273 7.81 18.76 14.91
N VAL A 274 8.53 17.73 14.43
CA VAL A 274 8.47 17.28 13.02
C VAL A 274 7.02 16.91 12.65
N PHE A 275 6.24 16.38 13.59
CA PHE A 275 4.85 15.93 13.38
C PHE A 275 3.81 16.87 14.01
N GLY A 276 4.18 18.12 14.29
CA GLY A 276 3.27 19.13 14.82
C GLY A 276 2.77 18.82 16.23
N THR A 277 3.61 18.19 17.07
CA THR A 277 3.30 17.87 18.47
C THR A 277 4.38 18.40 19.43
N ASP A 278 4.01 18.54 20.70
CA ASP A 278 4.77 19.16 21.80
C ASP A 278 5.51 18.18 22.75
#